data_AF-A0A437UR04-F1
#
_entry.id   AF-A0A437UR04-F1
#
_cell.length_a   1.000
_cell.length_b   1.000
_cell.length_c   1.000
_cell.angle_alpha   90.00
_cell.angle_beta   90.00
_cell.angle_gamma   90.00
#
_symmetry.space_group_name_H-M   'P 1'
#
loop_
_entity.id
_entity.type
_entity.pdbx_description
1 polymer ?
#
loop_
_entity_poly.entity_id
_entity_poly.type
_entity_poly.pdbx_seq_one_letter_code
_entity_poly.pdbx_strand_id
1 'polypeptide(L)'
;MKEKLSPISFRWEVVVLKGNKGYILLESLVSLTILLIIVASYVGVTVQMQKESRQRLATLENYRDLYTETRRCRLHFLEMQGSQIEISVEKGIAIHQQGGIVIVKK
;
A
#
# COMPACT_ATOMS: atom_id res chain seq x y z
N MET A 1 6.94 12.61 33.55
CA MET A 1 5.55 13.09 33.57
C MET A 1 4.62 11.91 33.31
N LYS A 2 3.82 11.50 34.30
CA LYS A 2 2.82 10.42 34.16
C LYS A 2 1.46 11.10 34.01
N GLU A 3 0.98 11.22 32.78
CA GLU A 3 -0.38 11.70 32.53
C GLU A 3 -1.37 10.61 32.93
N LYS A 4 -2.12 10.86 34.00
CA LYS A 4 -3.22 10.00 34.44
C LYS A 4 -4.40 10.27 33.51
N LEU A 5 -4.66 9.38 32.56
CA LEU A 5 -5.95 9.35 31.87
C LEU A 5 -7.02 9.01 32.90
N SER A 6 -7.92 9.95 33.15
CA SER A 6 -9.12 9.73 33.94
C SER A 6 -10.02 8.72 33.21
N PRO A 7 -10.60 7.74 33.93
CA PRO A 7 -11.56 6.82 33.33
C PRO A 7 -12.83 7.63 33.00
N ILE A 8 -13.14 7.74 31.72
CA ILE A 8 -14.37 8.38 31.24
C ILE A 8 -15.53 7.45 31.61
N SER A 9 -16.24 7.77 32.69
CA SER A 9 -17.44 7.02 33.11
C SER A 9 -18.67 7.54 32.36
N PHE A 10 -19.03 6.85 31.27
CA PHE A 10 -20.30 7.10 30.60
C PHE A 10 -21.43 6.40 31.36
N ARG A 11 -22.00 7.09 32.35
CA ARG A 11 -23.24 6.67 33.02
C ARG A 11 -24.42 7.04 32.11
N TRP A 12 -24.86 6.10 31.28
CA TRP A 12 -26.10 6.24 30.52
C TRP A 12 -27.28 5.88 31.42
N GLU A 13 -27.82 6.88 32.12
CA GLU A 13 -29.10 6.74 32.81
C GLU A 13 -30.22 6.90 31.79
N VAL A 14 -30.77 5.77 31.32
CA VAL A 14 -32.01 5.76 30.56
C VAL A 14 -33.16 5.95 31.54
N VAL A 15 -33.60 7.20 31.70
CA VAL A 15 -34.78 7.54 32.49
C VAL A 15 -36.00 6.99 31.76
N VAL A 16 -36.49 5.83 32.19
CA VAL A 16 -37.73 5.23 31.67
C VAL A 16 -38.91 6.08 32.14
N LEU A 17 -39.38 7.00 31.29
CA LEU A 17 -40.58 7.79 31.51
C LEU A 17 -41.81 6.86 31.45
N LYS A 18 -42.20 6.40 32.64
CA LYS A 18 -43.36 5.54 32.90
C LYS A 18 -44.65 6.28 32.51
N GLY A 19 -45.26 5.94 31.37
CA GLY A 19 -46.71 6.10 31.20
C GLY A 19 -47.28 6.82 29.96
N ASN A 20 -46.61 6.90 28.81
CA ASN A 20 -47.26 7.38 27.57
C ASN A 20 -46.80 6.65 26.31
N LYS A 21 -47.70 5.92 25.64
CA LYS A 21 -47.40 5.06 24.46
C LYS A 21 -46.77 5.83 23.27
N GLY A 22 -47.00 7.14 23.18
CA GLY A 22 -46.42 7.99 22.13
C GLY A 22 -44.90 8.23 22.27
N TYR A 23 -44.35 8.14 23.48
CA TYR A 23 -42.92 8.40 23.73
C TYR A 23 -42.00 7.26 23.25
N ILE A 24 -42.50 6.02 23.26
CA ILE A 24 -41.73 4.83 22.83
C ILE A 24 -41.34 4.92 21.35
N LEU A 25 -42.24 5.44 20.50
CA LEU A 25 -41.95 5.60 19.07
C LEU A 25 -40.87 6.65 18.83
N LEU A 26 -40.92 7.77 19.57
CA LEU A 26 -39.95 8.86 19.45
C LEU A 26 -38.57 8.42 19.99
N GLU A 27 -38.53 7.76 21.14
CA GLU A 27 -37.28 7.21 21.70
C GLU A 27 -36.63 6.17 20.78
N SER A 28 -37.45 5.28 20.19
CA SER A 28 -36.96 4.30 19.22
C SER A 28 -36.40 4.95 17.96
N LEU A 29 -37.05 6.02 17.47
CA LEU A 29 -36.59 6.77 16.30
C LEU A 29 -35.26 7.49 16.60
N VAL A 30 -35.13 8.10 17.77
CA VAL A 30 -33.88 8.77 18.20
C VAL A 30 -32.75 7.75 18.37
N SER A 31 -33.03 6.58 18.96
CA SER A 31 -32.03 5.51 19.07
C SER A 31 -31.57 5.01 17.70
N LEU A 32 -32.50 4.85 16.76
CA LEU A 32 -32.19 4.42 15.40
C LEU A 32 -31.34 5.45 14.65
N THR A 33 -31.65 6.74 14.75
CA THR A 33 -30.86 7.77 14.07
C THR A 33 -29.44 7.86 14.62
N ILE A 34 -29.27 7.75 15.94
CA ILE A 34 -27.93 7.70 16.57
C ILE A 34 -27.16 6.48 16.06
N LEU A 35 -27.80 5.30 16.00
CA LEU A 35 -27.17 4.08 15.49
C LEU A 35 -26.72 4.25 14.03
N LEU A 36 -27.55 4.84 13.18
CA LEU A 36 -27.22 5.10 11.78
C LEU A 36 -26.03 6.04 11.63
N ILE A 37 -25.96 7.09 12.45
CA ILE A 37 -24.82 8.02 12.45
C ILE A 37 -23.52 7.30 12.82
N ILE A 38 -23.55 6.45 13.86
CA ILE A 38 -22.38 5.69 14.31
C ILE A 38 -21.91 4.74 13.20
N VAL A 39 -22.83 3.98 12.60
CA VAL A 39 -22.51 3.02 11.53
C VAL A 39 -21.96 3.76 10.30
N ALA A 40 -22.59 4.85 9.87
CA ALA A 40 -22.14 5.63 8.72
C ALA A 40 -20.74 6.22 8.95
N SER A 41 -20.49 6.76 10.15
CA SER A 41 -19.17 7.28 10.53
C SER A 41 -18.10 6.19 10.50
N TYR A 42 -18.39 5.02 11.08
CA TYR A 42 -17.47 3.88 11.08
C TYR A 42 -17.15 3.40 9.66
N VAL A 43 -18.17 3.29 8.79
CA VAL A 43 -17.97 2.92 7.38
C VAL A 43 -17.13 3.98 6.65
N GLY A 44 -17.38 5.28 6.89
CA GLY A 44 -16.59 6.35 6.30
C GLY A 44 -15.11 6.27 6.66
N VAL A 45 -14.79 6.10 7.95
CA VAL A 45 -13.41 5.99 8.45
C VAL A 45 -12.72 4.73 7.91
N THR A 46 -13.41 3.59 7.89
CA THR A 46 -12.84 2.33 7.40
C THR A 46 -12.52 2.37 5.91
N VAL A 47 -13.38 2.98 5.08
CA VAL A 47 -13.11 3.20 3.65
C VAL A 47 -11.91 4.13 3.45
N GLN A 48 -11.80 5.20 4.24
CA GLN A 48 -10.67 6.12 4.16
C GLN A 48 -9.34 5.42 4.52
N MET A 49 -9.33 4.64 5.61
CA MET A 49 -8.15 3.87 6.00
C MET A 49 -7.78 2.80 4.98
N GLN A 50 -8.77 2.14 4.37
CA GLN A 50 -8.50 1.15 3.32
C GLN A 50 -7.86 1.80 2.09
N LYS A 51 -8.34 2.99 1.69
CA LYS A 51 -7.78 3.74 0.56
C LYS A 51 -6.33 4.16 0.84
N GLU A 52 -6.08 4.71 2.03
CA GLU A 52 -4.73 5.12 2.42
C GLU A 52 -3.76 3.93 2.52
N SER A 53 -4.21 2.81 3.08
CA SER A 53 -3.43 1.57 3.12
C SER A 53 -3.05 1.08 1.71
N ARG A 54 -4.00 1.08 0.78
CA ARG A 54 -3.74 0.72 -0.63
C ARG A 54 -2.74 1.66 -1.30
N GLN A 55 -2.85 2.97 -1.05
CA GLN A 55 -1.87 3.94 -1.58
C GLN A 55 -0.47 3.68 -1.05
N ARG A 56 -0.32 3.43 0.26
CA ARG A 56 0.97 3.10 0.86
C ARG A 56 1.57 1.81 0.30
N LEU A 57 0.73 0.78 0.08
CA LEU A 57 1.17 -0.48 -0.53
C LEU A 57 1.63 -0.31 -1.98
N ALA A 58 0.93 0.50 -2.78
CA ALA A 58 1.34 0.81 -4.15
C ALA A 58 2.71 1.53 -4.19
N THR A 59 2.96 2.44 -3.23
CA THR A 59 4.27 3.08 -3.11
C THR A 59 5.38 2.07 -2.77
N LEU A 60 5.10 1.10 -1.89
CA LEU A 60 6.05 0.03 -1.54
C LEU A 60 6.32 -0.91 -2.72
N GLU A 61 5.31 -1.19 -3.55
CA GLU A 61 5.45 -1.96 -4.78
C GLU A 61 6.44 -1.29 -5.74
N ASN A 62 6.32 0.02 -5.96
CA ASN A 62 7.27 0.77 -6.78
C ASN A 62 8.71 0.70 -6.26
N TYR A 63 8.91 0.77 -4.93
CA TYR A 63 10.26 0.63 -4.34
C TYR A 63 10.81 -0.79 -4.52
N ARG A 64 9.96 -1.80 -4.39
CA ARG A 64 10.33 -3.19 -4.63
C ARG A 64 10.79 -3.38 -6.07
N ASP A 65 10.03 -2.85 -7.03
CA ASP A 65 10.34 -2.97 -8.45
C ASP A 65 11.67 -2.29 -8.78
N LEU A 66 11.87 -1.06 -8.30
CA LEU A 66 13.13 -0.34 -8.46
C LEU A 66 14.32 -1.11 -7.86
N TYR A 67 14.16 -1.72 -6.68
CA TYR A 67 15.18 -2.56 -6.09
C TYR A 67 15.47 -3.81 -6.94
N THR A 68 14.44 -4.47 -7.46
CA THR A 68 14.63 -5.65 -8.32
C THR A 68 15.33 -5.31 -9.62
N GLU A 69 14.99 -4.20 -10.26
CA GLU A 69 15.67 -3.73 -11.47
C GLU A 69 17.13 -3.33 -11.18
N THR A 70 17.37 -2.59 -10.10
CA THR A 70 18.74 -2.23 -9.69
C THR A 70 19.57 -3.47 -9.41
N ARG A 71 19.00 -4.48 -8.74
CA ARG A 71 19.66 -5.76 -8.47
C ARG A 71 19.94 -6.53 -9.77
N ARG A 72 18.99 -6.59 -10.70
CA ARG A 72 19.18 -7.21 -12.03
C ARG A 72 20.31 -6.54 -12.80
N CYS A 73 20.28 -5.21 -12.89
CA CYS A 73 21.34 -4.42 -13.53
C CYS A 73 22.70 -4.69 -12.89
N ARG A 74 22.79 -4.74 -11.55
CA ARG A 74 24.06 -5.04 -10.87
C ARG A 74 24.59 -6.43 -11.20
N LEU A 75 23.72 -7.44 -11.24
CA LEU A 75 24.11 -8.82 -11.55
C LEU A 75 24.56 -8.97 -13.01
N HIS A 76 23.79 -8.41 -13.96
CA HIS A 76 24.13 -8.49 -15.38
C HIS A 76 25.29 -7.57 -15.79
N PHE A 77 25.49 -6.43 -15.10
CA PHE A 77 26.68 -5.60 -15.30
C PHE A 77 27.97 -6.32 -14.85
N LEU A 78 27.90 -7.12 -13.78
CA LEU A 78 29.01 -7.96 -13.35
C LEU A 78 29.26 -9.13 -14.32
N GLU A 79 28.21 -9.71 -14.92
CA GLU A 79 28.36 -10.69 -16.01
C GLU A 79 28.97 -10.09 -17.29
N MET A 80 28.69 -8.82 -17.59
CA MET A 80 29.22 -8.12 -18.78
C MET A 80 30.67 -7.62 -18.64
N GLN A 81 31.30 -7.71 -17.46
CA GLN A 81 32.71 -7.36 -17.29
C GLN A 81 33.69 -8.36 -17.94
N GLY A 82 33.23 -9.55 -18.34
CA GLY A 82 33.91 -10.32 -19.36
C GLY A 82 33.48 -9.78 -20.72
N SER A 83 34.41 -9.22 -21.51
CA SER A 83 34.12 -8.61 -22.81
C SER A 83 33.45 -9.63 -23.72
N GLN A 84 32.11 -9.57 -23.78
CA GLN A 84 31.31 -10.49 -24.57
C GLN A 84 31.65 -10.41 -26.05
N ILE A 85 32.06 -9.22 -26.50
CA ILE A 85 32.38 -8.90 -27.88
C ILE A 85 33.70 -8.14 -27.90
N GLU A 86 34.69 -8.69 -28.60
CA GLU A 86 35.95 -8.02 -28.92
C GLU A 86 35.84 -7.47 -30.35
N ILE A 87 35.96 -6.16 -30.51
CA ILE A 87 35.86 -5.48 -31.82
C ILE A 87 37.24 -4.94 -32.19
N SER A 88 37.87 -5.53 -33.20
CA SER A 88 39.11 -5.02 -33.78
C SER A 88 38.77 -4.11 -34.96
N VAL A 89 38.82 -2.80 -34.73
CA VAL A 89 38.51 -1.77 -35.74
C VAL A 89 39.52 -1.79 -36.89
N GLU A 90 40.79 -2.10 -36.61
CA GLU A 90 41.86 -2.18 -37.61
C GLU A 90 41.69 -3.37 -38.57
N LYS A 91 41.15 -4.49 -38.07
CA LYS A 91 40.97 -5.72 -38.86
C LYS A 91 39.55 -5.87 -39.43
N GLY A 92 38.60 -5.04 -38.99
CA GLY A 92 37.19 -5.14 -39.40
C GLY A 92 36.51 -6.41 -38.90
N ILE A 93 36.90 -6.91 -37.72
CA ILE A 93 36.42 -8.17 -37.14
C ILE A 93 35.77 -7.90 -35.79
N ALA A 94 34.58 -8.47 -35.58
CA ALA A 94 33.95 -8.57 -34.27
C ALA A 94 33.83 -10.04 -33.86
N ILE A 95 34.28 -10.38 -32.64
CA ILE A 95 34.30 -11.75 -32.10
C ILE A 95 33.46 -11.78 -30.83
N HIS A 96 32.40 -12.59 -30.81
CA HIS A 96 31.57 -12.81 -29.63
C HIS A 96 32.00 -14.08 -28.85
N GLN A 97 32.34 -13.94 -27.57
CA GLN A 97 32.94 -15.01 -26.75
C GLN A 97 31.91 -16.02 -26.19
N GLN A 98 30.60 -15.69 -26.11
CA GLN A 98 29.57 -16.64 -25.62
C GLN A 98 29.01 -17.61 -26.68
N GLY A 99 29.42 -17.48 -27.95
CA GLY A 99 28.91 -18.33 -29.02
C GLY A 99 29.53 -17.84 -30.31
N GLY A 100 30.47 -18.63 -30.86
CA GLY A 100 31.47 -18.27 -31.87
C GLY A 100 30.89 -17.75 -33.19
N ILE A 101 30.33 -16.55 -33.15
CA ILE A 101 29.91 -15.79 -34.31
C ILE A 101 31.03 -14.80 -34.59
N VAL A 102 31.66 -14.95 -35.75
CA VAL A 102 32.68 -14.04 -36.28
C VAL A 102 32.04 -13.28 -37.45
N ILE A 103 31.93 -11.97 -37.33
CA ILE A 103 31.44 -11.10 -38.41
C ILE A 103 32.66 -10.44 -39.06
N VAL A 104 32.88 -10.75 -40.35
CA VAL A 104 33.97 -10.17 -41.15
C VAL A 104 33.37 -9.23 -42.18
N LYS A 105 33.89 -8.00 -42.26
CA LYS A 105 33.49 -7.04 -43.30
C LYS A 105 34.06 -7.46 -44.66
N LYS A 106 33.18 -7.72 -45.63
CA LYS A 106 33.54 -8.04 -47.03
C LYS A 106 33.84 -6.77 -47.82
#